data_AF-A0A958FB64-F1
#
_entry.id   AF-A0A958FB64-F1
#
_cell.length_a   1.000
_cell.length_b   1.000
_cell.length_c   1.000
_cell.angle_alpha   90.00
_cell.angle_beta   90.00
_cell.angle_gamma   90.00
#
_symmetry.space_group_name_H-M   'P 1'
#
loop_
_entity.id
_entity.type
_entity.pdbx_description
1 polymer ?
#
loop_
_entity_poly.entity_id
_entity_poly.type
_entity_poly.pdbx_seq_one_letter_code
_entity_poly.pdbx_strand_id
1 'polypeptide(L)' 'MKALRLAARFVGCMLLMLTVTTSFVRAQQSYLEQHYLKKEYRIAMRDGAHLYTSVYLPKDQTRRYPILMLRTPYSAGPYG' A
#
# COMPACT_ATOMS: atom_id res chain seq x y z
N MET A 1 41.62 23.02 15.87
CA MET A 1 40.47 23.47 15.03
C MET A 1 40.22 22.65 13.75
N LYS A 2 41.13 21.76 13.28
CA LYS A 2 40.94 20.94 12.06
C LYS A 2 40.08 19.67 12.29
N ALA A 3 40.17 19.06 13.48
CA ALA A 3 39.40 17.87 13.85
C ALA A 3 37.87 18.11 13.85
N LEU A 4 37.44 19.32 14.25
CA LEU A 4 36.03 19.70 14.28
C LEU A 4 35.42 19.81 12.87
N ARG A 5 36.22 20.23 11.87
CA ARG A 5 35.79 20.32 10.47
C ARG A 5 35.69 18.95 9.79
N LEU A 6 36.45 17.96 10.24
CA LEU A 6 36.41 16.59 9.72
C LEU A 6 35.22 15.81 10.29
N ALA A 7 34.94 15.97 11.59
CA ALA A 7 33.75 15.41 12.24
C ALA A 7 32.44 15.93 11.59
N ALA A 8 32.38 17.22 11.25
CA ALA A 8 31.23 17.80 10.55
C ALA A 8 30.97 17.20 9.15
N ARG A 9 32.03 16.79 8.43
CA ARG A 9 31.92 16.11 7.12
C ARG A 9 31.45 14.66 7.27
N PHE A 10 31.87 13.97 8.32
CA PHE A 10 31.38 12.63 8.65
C PHE A 10 29.90 12.63 9.06
N VAL A 11 29.50 13.60 9.90
CA VAL A 11 28.09 13.77 10.29
C VAL A 11 27.22 14.11 9.07
N GLY A 12 27.70 14.97 8.16
CA GLY A 12 26.99 15.29 6.92
C GLY A 12 26.80 14.07 6.00
N CYS A 13 27.81 13.21 5.87
CA CYS A 13 27.72 11.98 5.06
C CYS A 13 26.80 10.93 5.71
N MET A 14 26.83 10.81 7.03
CA MET A 14 25.93 9.93 7.80
C MET A 14 24.46 10.39 7.69
N LEU A 15 24.21 11.70 7.72
CA LEU A 15 22.87 12.27 7.52
C LEU A 15 22.37 12.04 6.08
N LEU A 16 23.26 12.18 5.09
CA LEU A 16 22.95 11.91 3.68
C LEU A 16 22.58 10.43 3.47
N MET A 17 23.38 9.51 4.00
CA MET A 17 23.11 8.07 3.93
C MET A 17 21.77 7.67 4.56
N LEU A 18 21.38 8.30 5.67
CA LEU A 18 20.09 8.05 6.33
C LEU A 18 18.88 8.49 5.50
N THR A 19 19.00 9.58 4.72
CA THR A 19 17.91 10.03 3.85
C THR A 19 17.73 9.15 2.61
N VAL A 20 18.82 8.58 2.08
CA VAL A 20 18.76 7.69 0.90
C VAL A 20 18.04 6.39 1.24
N THR A 21 18.27 5.79 2.42
CA THR A 21 17.65 4.51 2.80
C THR A 21 16.14 4.59 3.00
N THR A 22 15.61 5.72 3.50
CA THR A 22 14.15 5.90 3.69
C THR A 22 13.38 5.99 2.37
N SER A 23 14.04 6.37 1.28
CA SER A 23 13.41 6.53 -0.04
C SER A 23 13.09 5.17 -0.70
N PHE A 24 13.93 4.16 -0.48
CA PHE A 24 13.77 2.82 -1.06
C PHE A 24 12.63 2.01 -0.44
N VAL A 25 12.31 2.23 0.85
CA VAL A 25 11.26 1.48 1.57
C VAL A 25 9.84 1.78 1.04
N ARG A 26 9.62 2.93 0.39
CA ARG A 26 8.28 3.38 -0.04
C ARG A 26 7.81 2.83 -1.39
N ALA A 27 8.65 2.15 -2.16
CA ALA A 27 8.35 1.84 -3.55
C ALA A 27 7.36 0.66 -3.74
N GLN A 28 7.34 -0.32 -2.82
CA GLN A 28 6.78 -1.65 -3.13
C GLN A 28 5.26 -1.80 -2.94
N GLN A 29 4.62 -0.99 -2.10
CA GLN A 29 3.16 -1.10 -1.81
C GLN A 29 2.28 -0.26 -2.76
N SER A 30 2.89 0.45 -3.71
CA SER A 30 2.31 1.69 -4.26
C SER A 30 1.26 1.50 -5.35
N TYR A 31 1.32 0.44 -6.16
CA TYR A 31 0.49 0.38 -7.38
C TYR A 31 -1.01 0.25 -7.08
N LEU A 32 -1.40 -0.65 -6.17
CA LEU A 32 -2.80 -0.84 -5.81
C LEU A 32 -3.38 0.40 -5.13
N GLU A 33 -2.66 1.02 -4.22
CA GLU A 33 -3.08 2.26 -3.55
C GLU A 33 -3.18 3.44 -4.52
N GLN A 34 -2.32 3.49 -5.54
CA GLN A 34 -2.33 4.55 -6.54
C GLN A 34 -3.50 4.40 -7.51
N HIS A 35 -3.80 3.19 -7.99
CA HIS A 35 -4.72 2.98 -9.11
C HIS A 35 -6.10 2.46 -8.68
N TYR A 36 -6.21 1.86 -7.50
CA TYR A 36 -7.45 1.26 -7.01
C TYR A 36 -7.88 1.87 -5.69
N LEU A 37 -9.17 1.77 -5.42
CA LEU A 37 -9.79 2.12 -4.16
C LEU A 37 -10.39 0.85 -3.58
N LYS A 38 -9.89 0.44 -2.40
CA LYS A 38 -10.36 -0.72 -1.65
C LYS A 38 -11.60 -0.34 -0.85
N LYS A 39 -12.69 -1.11 -1.00
CA LYS A 39 -13.90 -1.00 -0.18
C LYS A 39 -14.23 -2.35 0.42
N GLU A 40 -14.75 -2.33 1.63
CA GLU A 40 -15.13 -3.54 2.35
C GLU A 40 -16.63 -3.53 2.60
N TYR A 41 -17.25 -4.67 2.38
CA TYR A 41 -18.69 -4.85 2.49
C TYR A 41 -19.03 -6.12 3.25
N ARG A 42 -20.23 -6.12 3.82
CA ARG A 42 -20.88 -7.31 4.41
C ARG A 42 -22.10 -7.64 3.58
N ILE A 43 -21.94 -8.56 2.63
CA ILE A 43 -23.01 -8.93 1.70
C ILE A 43 -23.96 -9.90 2.41
N ALA A 44 -25.24 -9.51 2.52
CA ALA A 44 -26.28 -10.37 3.06
C ALA A 44 -26.60 -11.50 2.07
N MET A 45 -26.65 -12.72 2.60
CA MET A 45 -26.97 -13.93 1.87
C MET A 45 -28.44 -14.30 2.07
N ARG A 46 -28.93 -15.25 1.28
CA ARG A 46 -30.32 -15.73 1.34
C ARG A 46 -30.70 -16.35 2.69
N ASP A 47 -29.74 -16.93 3.38
CA ASP A 47 -29.87 -17.57 4.69
C ASP A 47 -29.71 -16.58 5.86
N GLY A 48 -29.55 -15.29 5.59
CA GLY A 48 -29.33 -14.26 6.61
C GLY A 48 -27.87 -14.14 7.08
N ALA A 49 -26.95 -14.96 6.57
CA ALA A 49 -25.53 -14.79 6.85
C ALA A 49 -24.96 -13.55 6.14
N HIS A 50 -23.89 -12.96 6.70
CA HIS A 50 -23.19 -11.84 6.08
C HIS A 50 -21.76 -12.24 5.70
N LEU A 51 -21.45 -12.23 4.41
CA LEU A 51 -20.10 -12.51 3.92
C LEU A 51 -19.27 -11.24 3.83
N TYR A 52 -18.05 -11.29 4.37
CA TYR A 52 -17.06 -10.25 4.13
C TYR A 52 -16.62 -10.27 2.67
N THR A 53 -16.53 -9.10 2.05
CA THR A 53 -16.12 -8.96 0.65
C THR A 53 -15.29 -7.70 0.47
N SER A 54 -14.08 -7.87 -0.05
CA SER A 54 -13.18 -6.77 -0.42
C SER A 54 -13.29 -6.50 -1.92
N VAL A 55 -13.60 -5.25 -2.28
CA VAL A 55 -13.79 -4.81 -3.65
C VAL A 55 -12.69 -3.80 -4.00
N TYR A 56 -11.92 -4.10 -5.05
CA TYR A 56 -10.92 -3.20 -5.62
C TYR A 56 -11.51 -2.49 -6.83
N LEU A 57 -11.88 -1.23 -6.66
CA LEU A 57 -12.44 -0.40 -7.74
C LEU A 57 -11.32 0.40 -8.42
N PRO A 58 -11.16 0.36 -9.75
CA PRO A 58 -10.26 1.29 -10.44
C PRO A 58 -10.65 2.74 -10.13
N LYS A 59 -9.66 3.60 -9.88
CA LYS A 59 -9.90 5.05 -9.74
C LYS A 59 -10.26 5.70 -11.07
N ASP A 60 -9.81 5.12 -12.17
CA ASP A 60 -10.26 5.49 -13.51
C ASP A 60 -11.73 5.07 -13.71
N GLN A 61 -12.59 6.06 -13.99
CA GLN A 61 -14.02 5.88 -14.24
C GLN A 61 -14.40 6.24 -15.68
N THR A 62 -13.42 6.42 -16.58
CA THR A 62 -13.66 6.79 -17.98
C THR A 62 -14.45 5.73 -18.75
N ARG A 63 -14.43 4.48 -18.29
CA ARG A 63 -15.07 3.34 -18.93
C ARG A 63 -15.73 2.42 -17.90
N ARG A 64 -16.64 1.57 -18.37
CA ARG A 64 -17.20 0.47 -17.57
C ARG A 64 -16.24 -0.72 -17.63
N TYR A 65 -15.83 -1.21 -16.46
CA TYR A 65 -14.96 -2.39 -16.35
C TYR A 65 -15.79 -3.62 -15.97
N PRO A 66 -15.42 -4.82 -16.47
CA PRO A 66 -16.02 -6.07 -16.01
C PRO A 66 -15.61 -6.37 -14.55
N ILE A 67 -16.40 -7.21 -13.88
CA ILE A 67 -16.10 -7.67 -12.52
C ILE A 67 -15.41 -9.02 -12.60
N LEU A 68 -14.26 -9.14 -11.94
CA LEU A 68 -13.62 -10.42 -11.65
C LEU A 68 -13.86 -10.77 -10.18
N MET A 69 -14.44 -11.95 -9.93
CA MET A 69 -14.81 -12.39 -8.58
C MET A 69 -14.06 -13.67 -8.21
N LEU A 70 -13.45 -13.66 -7.03
CA LEU A 70 -12.86 -14.83 -6.39
C LEU A 70 -13.51 -15.03 -5.02
N ARG A 71 -13.93 -16.25 -4.72
CA ARG A 71 -14.35 -16.66 -3.38
C ARG A 71 -13.32 -17.63 -2.82
N THR A 72 -12.81 -17.35 -1.63
CA THR A 72 -11.78 -18.15 -0.98
C THR A 72 -12.16 -18.40 0.49
N PRO A 73 -11.98 -19.63 1.00
CA PRO A 73 -12.09 -19.92 2.44
C PRO A 73 -10.83 -19.48 3.22
N TYR A 74 -9.75 -19.09 2.54
CA TYR A 74 -8.44 -18.82 3.11
C TYR A 74 -8.16 -17.33 3.36
N SER A 75 -9.13 -16.62 3.94
CA SER A 75 -9.14 -15.14 4.09
C SER A 75 -9.08 -14.39 2.74
N ALA A 76 -9.85 -13.31 2.61
CA ALA A 76 -9.73 -12.41 1.46
C ALA A 76 -8.60 -11.40 1.75
N GLY A 77 -7.39 -11.62 1.21
CA GLY A 77 -6.20 -10.79 1.49
C GLY A 77 -6.22 -9.38 0.86
N PRO A 78 -5.19 -8.52 1.09
CA PRO A 78 -4.26 -8.43 2.23
C PRO A 78 -4.88 -7.64 3.41
N TYR A 79 -4.36 -7.88 4.62
CA TYR A 79 -4.74 -7.15 5.84
C TYR A 79 -4.17 -5.73 5.79
N GLY A 80 -5.02 -4.71 6.00
CA GLY A 80 -4.63 -3.30 5.87
C GLY A 80 -4.46 -2.93 4.42
#